data_AF-A0A397UUZ8-F1
#
_entry.id   AF-A0A397UUZ8-F1
#
_cell.length_a   1.000
_cell.length_b   1.000
_cell.length_c   1.000
_cell.angle_alpha   90.00
_cell.angle_beta   90.00
_cell.angle_gamma   90.00
#
_symmetry.space_group_name_H-M   'P 1'
#
loop_
_entity.id
_entity.type
_entity.pdbx_description
1 polymer ?
#
loop_
_entity_poly.entity_id
_entity_poly.type
_entity_poly.pdbx_seq_one_letter_code
_entity_poly.pdbx_strand_id
1 'polypeptide(L)'
;PLHISLNSRELIFLQYQPFFSAMYKYIFGEKKPLAQNPKPWRINLLLEISRSAWQEISTTVEEKFGLLCKDAEYLALKDLLDNSIPLVLDIYAVFFRSGDFNTYFESCFHVWTVFFRFDRKNYTKALLMFLSDIFYWESINHPILEAIKAQLPKFSDSTVEIFHSFLRRSTQKHTEAQQIINYGRYLNQLRLDGNGFRENFAHTSMWAAYEYSARDISHLTKKCACFLLQCFLEIYVCVFHSKTLLTFSQSLSDSSSKKKGKKKYDESISLTAMKMPDVQLCHLPLGFNTSCKPDPFRYCYSSNCLVFFSNNPDPIRILACCHTYHESCYRNSGLKCLYCLASLQDGVDRHVQSLLERLKKSKKKKTKKQENTISCDDDDEYGSVNYRTFALEEAIWHFRMQ
;
A
#
# COMPACT_ATOMS: atom_id res chain seq x y z
N PRO A 1 13.48 1.59 7.60
CA PRO A 1 13.08 1.62 6.16
C PRO A 1 12.46 0.30 5.68
N LEU A 2 13.17 -0.82 5.84
CA LEU A 2 12.70 -2.15 5.45
C LEU A 2 11.36 -2.52 6.11
N HIS A 3 11.26 -2.34 7.43
CA HIS A 3 10.04 -2.63 8.19
C HIS A 3 8.82 -1.80 7.74
N ILE A 4 9.03 -0.55 7.34
CA ILE A 4 7.95 0.29 6.80
C ILE A 4 7.40 -0.34 5.52
N SER A 5 8.29 -0.74 4.59
CA SER A 5 7.91 -1.37 3.33
C SER A 5 7.20 -2.72 3.52
N LEU A 6 7.73 -3.60 4.38
CA LEU A 6 7.09 -4.88 4.65
C LEU A 6 5.70 -4.71 5.25
N ASN A 7 5.55 -3.80 6.23
CA ASN A 7 4.27 -3.55 6.88
C ASN A 7 3.27 -2.83 5.98
N SER A 8 3.74 -1.97 5.06
CA SER A 8 2.85 -1.31 4.10
C SER A 8 2.34 -2.28 3.05
N ARG A 9 3.19 -3.20 2.54
CA ARG A 9 2.76 -4.26 1.62
C ARG A 9 1.76 -5.21 2.27
N GLU A 10 2.06 -5.68 3.47
CA GLU A 10 1.16 -6.52 4.25
C GLU A 10 -0.18 -5.80 4.51
N LEU A 11 -0.15 -4.53 4.90
CA LEU A 11 -1.35 -3.75 5.13
C LEU A 11 -2.22 -3.66 3.89
N ILE A 12 -1.66 -3.27 2.74
CA ILE A 12 -2.43 -3.17 1.49
C ILE A 12 -3.04 -4.52 1.13
N PHE A 13 -2.27 -5.61 1.25
CA PHE A 13 -2.80 -6.94 1.02
C PHE A 13 -3.98 -7.29 1.93
N LEU A 14 -3.85 -7.05 3.25
CA LEU A 14 -4.88 -7.40 4.23
C LEU A 14 -6.15 -6.55 4.08
N GLN A 15 -6.03 -5.26 3.77
CA GLN A 15 -7.19 -4.39 3.58
C GLN A 15 -7.96 -4.75 2.30
N TYR A 16 -7.26 -5.20 1.27
CA TYR A 16 -7.85 -5.64 0.00
C TYR A 16 -7.84 -7.16 -0.15
N GLN A 17 -7.87 -7.90 0.97
CA GLN A 17 -7.76 -9.36 0.96
C GLN A 17 -8.82 -10.04 0.08
N PRO A 18 -10.11 -9.62 0.09
CA PRO A 18 -11.11 -10.25 -0.76
C PRO A 18 -10.81 -10.07 -2.26
N PHE A 19 -10.37 -8.87 -2.65
CA PHE A 19 -9.92 -8.57 -4.01
C PHE A 19 -8.74 -9.45 -4.42
N PHE A 20 -7.69 -9.52 -3.59
CA PHE A 20 -6.52 -10.35 -3.88
C PHE A 20 -6.83 -11.85 -3.86
N SER A 21 -7.81 -12.28 -3.06
CA SER A 21 -8.28 -13.67 -3.05
C SER A 21 -9.03 -14.03 -4.33
N ALA A 22 -9.90 -13.14 -4.81
CA ALA A 22 -10.58 -13.31 -6.09
C ALA A 22 -9.58 -13.34 -7.25
N MET A 23 -8.61 -12.42 -7.24
CA MET A 23 -7.51 -12.40 -8.21
C MET A 23 -6.71 -13.69 -8.18
N TYR A 24 -6.34 -14.18 -6.99
CA TYR A 24 -5.58 -15.43 -6.83
C TYR A 24 -6.34 -16.63 -7.40
N LYS A 25 -7.62 -16.77 -7.09
CA LYS A 25 -8.48 -17.84 -7.63
C LYS A 25 -8.58 -17.78 -9.14
N TYR A 26 -8.72 -16.58 -9.71
CA TYR A 26 -8.76 -16.39 -11.16
C TYR A 26 -7.45 -16.86 -11.82
N ILE A 27 -6.31 -16.49 -11.23
CA ILE A 27 -4.99 -16.76 -11.81
C ILE A 27 -4.57 -18.24 -11.67
N PHE A 28 -4.75 -18.81 -10.48
CA PHE A 28 -4.25 -20.13 -10.10
C PHE A 28 -5.31 -21.24 -10.08
N GLY A 29 -6.59 -20.88 -10.23
CA GLY A 29 -7.74 -21.78 -10.27
C GLY A 29 -8.55 -21.78 -8.97
N GLU A 30 -9.88 -21.93 -9.10
CA GLU A 30 -10.86 -21.90 -7.99
C GLU A 30 -10.57 -22.89 -6.85
N LYS A 31 -9.93 -24.02 -7.17
CA LYS A 31 -9.62 -25.07 -6.19
C LYS A 31 -8.40 -24.74 -5.31
N LYS A 32 -7.66 -23.66 -5.59
CA LYS A 32 -6.47 -23.26 -4.83
C LYS A 32 -6.82 -22.11 -3.90
N PRO A 33 -7.03 -22.35 -2.60
CA PRO A 33 -7.31 -21.29 -1.65
C PRO A 33 -6.04 -20.44 -1.42
N LEU A 34 -6.22 -19.12 -1.32
CA LEU A 34 -5.18 -18.25 -0.80
C LEU A 34 -5.25 -18.31 0.73
N ALA A 35 -4.12 -18.59 1.39
CA ALA A 35 -4.03 -18.57 2.84
C ALA A 35 -4.43 -17.18 3.39
N GLN A 36 -5.05 -17.15 4.58
CA GLN A 36 -5.44 -15.90 5.23
C GLN A 36 -4.24 -15.00 5.56
N ASN A 37 -3.11 -15.62 5.92
CA ASN A 37 -1.83 -14.95 6.14
C ASN A 37 -0.77 -15.54 5.20
N PRO A 38 -0.77 -15.15 3.91
CA PRO A 38 0.16 -15.72 2.95
C PRO A 38 1.60 -15.29 3.26
N LYS A 39 2.56 -16.15 2.88
CA LYS A 39 4.00 -15.85 3.02
C LYS A 39 4.33 -14.50 2.35
N PRO A 40 5.29 -13.71 2.89
CA PRO A 40 5.61 -12.38 2.35
C PRO A 40 5.95 -12.36 0.86
N TRP A 41 6.59 -13.41 0.35
CA TRP A 41 6.91 -13.53 -1.07
C TRP A 41 5.66 -13.64 -1.95
N ARG A 42 4.60 -14.27 -1.45
CA ARG A 42 3.32 -14.45 -2.15
C ARG A 42 2.57 -13.12 -2.21
N ILE A 43 2.57 -12.37 -1.10
CA ILE A 43 2.05 -11.00 -1.08
C ILE A 43 2.80 -10.16 -2.12
N ASN A 44 4.14 -10.22 -2.12
CA ASN A 44 4.95 -9.47 -3.07
C ASN A 44 4.64 -9.85 -4.53
N LEU A 45 4.51 -11.15 -4.82
CA LEU A 45 4.14 -11.64 -6.16
C LEU A 45 2.81 -11.04 -6.62
N LEU A 46 1.77 -11.07 -5.78
CA LEU A 46 0.44 -10.55 -6.14
C LEU A 46 0.48 -9.04 -6.39
N LEU A 47 1.17 -8.27 -5.55
CA LEU A 47 1.33 -6.83 -5.76
C LEU A 47 2.10 -6.52 -7.05
N GLU A 48 3.17 -7.26 -7.33
CA GLU A 48 4.02 -7.07 -8.52
C GLU A 48 3.28 -7.37 -9.82
N ILE A 49 2.55 -8.50 -9.88
CA ILE A 49 1.76 -8.83 -11.07
C ILE A 49 0.56 -7.89 -11.23
N SER A 50 -0.03 -7.38 -10.15
CA SER A 50 -1.08 -6.35 -10.23
C SER A 50 -0.54 -5.04 -10.82
N ARG A 51 0.63 -4.57 -10.36
CA ARG A 51 1.30 -3.39 -10.92
C ARG A 51 1.59 -3.57 -12.40
N SER A 52 2.20 -4.70 -12.75
CA SER A 52 2.59 -5.00 -14.14
C SER A 52 1.37 -5.14 -15.04
N ALA A 53 0.31 -5.82 -14.56
CA ALA A 53 -0.93 -5.98 -15.31
C ALA A 53 -1.64 -4.65 -15.55
N TRP A 54 -1.64 -3.76 -14.55
CA TRP A 54 -2.19 -2.42 -14.69
C TRP A 54 -1.44 -1.59 -15.73
N GLN A 55 -0.09 -1.65 -15.74
CA GLN A 55 0.72 -0.98 -16.77
C GLN A 55 0.34 -1.41 -18.19
N GLU A 56 -0.02 -2.68 -18.41
CA GLU A 56 -0.45 -3.21 -19.72
C GLU A 56 -1.81 -2.68 -20.18
N ILE A 57 -2.75 -2.42 -19.26
CA ILE A 57 -4.15 -2.12 -19.60
C ILE A 57 -4.61 -0.69 -19.28
N SER A 58 -3.84 0.05 -18.47
CA SER A 58 -4.23 1.35 -17.90
C SER A 58 -4.73 2.33 -18.96
N THR A 59 -3.98 2.57 -20.03
CA THR A 59 -4.37 3.47 -21.13
C THR A 59 -5.70 3.07 -21.75
N THR A 60 -5.92 1.76 -21.99
CA THR A 60 -7.19 1.28 -22.56
C THR A 60 -8.36 1.51 -21.62
N VAL A 61 -8.16 1.32 -20.31
CA VAL A 61 -9.20 1.57 -19.29
C VAL A 61 -9.49 3.06 -19.17
N GLU A 62 -8.48 3.91 -19.07
CA GLU A 62 -8.62 5.36 -18.93
C GLU A 62 -9.31 6.00 -20.14
N GLU A 63 -8.96 5.59 -21.35
CA GLU A 63 -9.64 6.02 -22.58
C GLU A 63 -11.12 5.64 -22.56
N LYS A 64 -11.46 4.45 -22.04
CA LYS A 64 -12.83 3.94 -22.03
C LYS A 64 -13.72 4.66 -21.01
N PHE A 65 -13.22 4.90 -19.81
CA PHE A 65 -13.96 5.60 -18.75
C PHE A 65 -13.97 7.12 -18.96
N GLY A 66 -12.98 7.64 -19.68
CA GLY A 66 -12.77 9.07 -19.89
C GLY A 66 -12.16 9.78 -18.68
N LEU A 67 -11.51 10.91 -18.94
CA LEU A 67 -10.75 11.69 -17.94
C LEU A 67 -11.61 12.26 -16.79
N LEU A 68 -12.93 12.31 -16.97
CA LEU A 68 -13.86 12.93 -16.03
C LEU A 68 -14.72 11.90 -15.26
N CYS A 69 -14.41 10.60 -15.35
CA CYS A 69 -15.13 9.60 -14.56
C CYS A 69 -14.90 9.81 -13.06
N LYS A 70 -16.00 9.95 -12.31
CA LYS A 70 -16.00 10.17 -10.85
C LYS A 70 -16.68 9.04 -10.08
N ASP A 71 -16.89 7.90 -10.71
CA ASP A 71 -17.42 6.74 -10.00
C ASP A 71 -16.43 6.30 -8.90
N ALA A 72 -16.91 6.11 -7.67
CA ALA A 72 -16.00 5.88 -6.55
C ALA A 72 -15.39 4.47 -6.55
N GLU A 73 -16.02 3.47 -7.18
CA GLU A 73 -15.47 2.12 -7.27
C GLU A 73 -14.37 2.08 -8.32
N TYR A 74 -14.62 2.72 -9.48
CA TYR A 74 -13.58 3.00 -10.48
C TYR A 74 -12.37 3.70 -9.84
N LEU A 75 -12.61 4.78 -9.10
CA LEU A 75 -11.56 5.57 -8.47
C LEU A 75 -10.84 4.81 -7.35
N ALA A 76 -11.53 3.95 -6.59
CA ALA A 76 -10.91 3.12 -5.56
C ALA A 76 -9.96 2.06 -6.17
N LEU A 77 -10.41 1.36 -7.22
CA LEU A 77 -9.56 0.39 -7.92
C LEU A 77 -8.38 1.08 -8.61
N LYS A 78 -8.63 2.24 -9.24
CA LYS A 78 -7.57 3.06 -9.86
C LYS A 78 -6.55 3.55 -8.82
N ASP A 79 -6.97 4.11 -7.68
CA ASP A 79 -6.07 4.57 -6.60
C ASP A 79 -5.23 3.43 -6.00
N LEU A 80 -5.82 2.23 -5.89
CA LEU A 80 -5.08 1.04 -5.46
C LEU A 80 -3.94 0.72 -6.43
N LEU A 81 -4.23 0.70 -7.74
CA LEU A 81 -3.30 0.28 -8.79
C LEU A 81 -2.26 1.36 -9.17
N ASP A 82 -2.66 2.63 -9.24
CA ASP A 82 -1.78 3.76 -9.60
C ASP A 82 -0.89 4.22 -8.44
N ASN A 83 -1.45 4.27 -7.24
CA ASN A 83 -0.81 4.96 -6.12
C ASN A 83 -0.36 3.98 -5.04
N SER A 84 -1.30 3.21 -4.48
CA SER A 84 -1.03 2.43 -3.27
C SER A 84 -0.05 1.28 -3.51
N ILE A 85 -0.28 0.47 -4.54
CA ILE A 85 0.59 -0.68 -4.86
C ILE A 85 2.00 -0.23 -5.28
N PRO A 86 2.18 0.69 -6.23
CA PRO A 86 3.52 1.16 -6.61
C PRO A 86 4.28 1.75 -5.42
N LEU A 87 3.64 2.60 -4.62
CA LEU A 87 4.25 3.22 -3.44
C LEU A 87 4.84 2.18 -2.48
N VAL A 88 4.08 1.13 -2.12
CA VAL A 88 4.54 0.15 -1.13
C VAL A 88 5.59 -0.81 -1.70
N LEU A 89 5.61 -1.02 -3.02
CA LEU A 89 6.65 -1.77 -3.71
C LEU A 89 7.94 -0.95 -3.77
N ASP A 90 7.86 0.32 -4.17
CA ASP A 90 9.02 1.13 -4.54
C ASP A 90 9.70 1.85 -3.37
N ILE A 91 8.98 2.17 -2.28
CA ILE A 91 9.53 2.94 -1.15
C ILE A 91 10.88 2.39 -0.65
N TYR A 92 11.00 1.07 -0.52
CA TYR A 92 12.26 0.45 -0.12
C TYR A 92 13.07 -0.01 -1.34
N ALA A 93 12.46 -0.76 -2.26
CA ALA A 93 13.19 -1.45 -3.33
C ALA A 93 13.84 -0.48 -4.33
N VAL A 94 13.23 0.68 -4.54
CA VAL A 94 13.67 1.69 -5.51
C VAL A 94 14.19 2.93 -4.79
N PHE A 95 13.34 3.64 -4.04
CA PHE A 95 13.71 4.97 -3.52
C PHE A 95 14.79 4.89 -2.45
N PHE A 96 14.57 4.09 -1.41
CA PHE A 96 15.55 3.93 -0.34
C PHE A 96 16.87 3.30 -0.83
N ARG A 97 16.79 2.25 -1.66
CA ARG A 97 17.96 1.48 -2.09
C ARG A 97 18.81 2.18 -3.15
N SER A 98 18.23 3.05 -3.97
CA SER A 98 18.97 3.91 -4.90
C SER A 98 19.68 5.08 -4.19
N GLY A 99 19.27 5.38 -2.96
CA GLY A 99 19.76 6.54 -2.22
C GLY A 99 19.09 7.85 -2.59
N ASP A 100 17.96 7.80 -3.30
CA ASP A 100 17.15 8.98 -3.60
C ASP A 100 16.42 9.46 -2.33
N PHE A 101 17.09 10.35 -1.59
CA PHE A 101 16.59 10.89 -0.33
C PHE A 101 15.28 11.64 -0.49
N ASN A 102 15.15 12.52 -1.49
CA ASN A 102 13.97 13.37 -1.63
C ASN A 102 12.74 12.52 -1.94
N THR A 103 12.83 11.61 -2.91
CA THR A 103 11.72 10.72 -3.26
C THR A 103 11.38 9.76 -2.12
N TYR A 104 12.38 9.24 -1.39
CA TYR A 104 12.15 8.40 -0.22
C TYR A 104 11.46 9.17 0.92
N PHE A 105 11.88 10.41 1.18
CA PHE A 105 11.30 11.28 2.21
C PHE A 105 9.83 11.61 1.91
N GLU A 106 9.52 12.01 0.67
CA GLU A 106 8.14 12.22 0.23
C GLU A 106 7.30 10.94 0.33
N SER A 107 7.87 9.81 -0.09
CA SER A 107 7.20 8.50 0.00
C SER A 107 6.91 8.08 1.44
N CYS A 108 7.74 8.48 2.40
CA CYS A 108 7.48 8.25 3.82
C CYS A 108 6.21 8.98 4.29
N PHE A 109 5.98 10.20 3.81
CA PHE A 109 4.73 10.91 4.07
C PHE A 109 3.54 10.23 3.36
N HIS A 110 3.70 9.80 2.11
CA HIS A 110 2.64 9.09 1.39
C HIS A 110 2.26 7.78 2.08
N VAL A 111 3.22 6.96 2.51
CA VAL A 111 2.95 5.73 3.28
C VAL A 111 2.32 6.06 4.64
N TRP A 112 2.69 7.18 5.25
CA TRP A 112 2.00 7.65 6.44
C TRP A 112 0.52 7.93 6.17
N THR A 113 0.16 8.53 5.02
CA THR A 113 -1.26 8.74 4.69
C THR A 113 -2.02 7.41 4.52
N VAL A 114 -1.39 6.37 3.97
CA VAL A 114 -1.95 5.01 3.91
C VAL A 114 -2.16 4.44 5.32
N PHE A 115 -1.15 4.55 6.19
CA PHE A 115 -1.25 4.11 7.59
C PHE A 115 -2.27 4.90 8.39
N PHE A 116 -2.47 6.17 8.05
CA PHE A 116 -3.49 7.01 8.64
C PHE A 116 -4.89 6.58 8.19
N ARG A 117 -5.11 6.40 6.88
CA ARG A 117 -6.39 5.95 6.30
C ARG A 117 -6.86 4.63 6.93
N PHE A 118 -5.96 3.67 7.09
CA PHE A 118 -6.29 2.33 7.62
C PHE A 118 -6.01 2.16 9.12
N ASP A 119 -5.81 3.25 9.88
CA ASP A 119 -5.56 3.22 11.32
C ASP A 119 -4.47 2.20 11.76
N ARG A 120 -3.39 2.08 10.99
CA ARG A 120 -2.33 1.08 11.21
C ARG A 120 -1.58 1.36 12.51
N LYS A 121 -1.90 0.57 13.53
CA LYS A 121 -1.28 0.67 14.86
C LYS A 121 0.25 0.66 14.79
N ASN A 122 0.86 1.45 15.67
CA ASN A 122 2.31 1.64 15.85
C ASN A 122 3.02 2.39 14.71
N TYR A 123 2.69 2.14 13.45
CA TYR A 123 3.41 2.72 12.32
C TYR A 123 3.00 4.14 11.97
N THR A 124 1.75 4.54 12.20
CA THR A 124 1.30 5.92 11.97
C THR A 124 2.07 6.94 12.83
N LYS A 125 2.61 6.53 13.99
CA LYS A 125 3.45 7.38 14.84
C LYS A 125 4.94 7.27 14.50
N ALA A 126 5.40 6.08 14.11
CA ALA A 126 6.80 5.84 13.77
C ALA A 126 7.28 6.73 12.60
N LEU A 127 6.47 6.84 11.54
CA LEU A 127 6.78 7.71 10.41
C LEU A 127 6.78 9.19 10.80
N LEU A 128 5.85 9.65 11.65
CA LEU A 128 5.85 11.04 12.12
C LEU A 128 7.07 11.37 12.98
N MET A 129 7.54 10.42 13.80
CA MET A 129 8.79 10.61 14.55
C MET A 129 9.98 10.75 13.59
N PHE A 130 10.08 9.88 12.58
CA PHE A 130 11.13 9.99 11.56
C PHE A 130 11.10 11.33 10.82
N LEU A 131 9.93 11.78 10.38
CA LEU A 131 9.78 13.09 9.72
C LEU A 131 10.16 14.22 10.68
N SER A 132 9.75 14.14 11.95
CA SER A 132 10.13 15.10 12.99
C SER A 132 11.63 15.17 13.21
N ASP A 133 12.34 14.03 13.21
CA ASP A 133 13.78 13.99 13.37
C ASP A 133 14.49 14.69 12.21
N ILE A 134 14.04 14.46 10.96
CA ILE A 134 14.57 15.14 9.77
C ILE A 134 14.39 16.66 9.88
N PHE A 135 13.17 17.14 10.19
CA PHE A 135 12.91 18.57 10.33
C PHE A 135 13.70 19.20 11.49
N TYR A 136 13.85 18.47 12.59
CA TYR A 136 14.66 18.93 13.71
C TYR A 136 16.13 19.06 13.33
N TRP A 137 16.71 18.06 12.68
CA TRP A 137 18.10 18.11 12.21
C TRP A 137 18.33 19.21 11.19
N GLU A 138 17.37 19.47 10.30
CA GLU A 138 17.40 20.61 9.39
C GLU A 138 17.43 21.94 10.16
N SER A 139 16.56 22.11 11.17
CA SER A 139 16.44 23.35 11.95
C SER A 139 17.72 23.73 12.73
N ILE A 140 18.55 22.75 13.08
CA ILE A 140 19.80 22.97 13.82
C ILE A 140 21.05 22.74 12.94
N ASN A 141 20.85 22.53 11.64
CA ASN A 141 21.91 22.19 10.69
C ASN A 141 22.80 21.01 11.16
N HIS A 142 22.17 19.94 11.66
CA HIS A 142 22.90 18.80 12.22
C HIS A 142 23.61 18.00 11.10
N PRO A 143 24.90 17.65 11.25
CA PRO A 143 25.67 16.96 10.19
C PRO A 143 25.13 15.57 9.83
N ILE A 144 24.32 14.95 10.70
CA ILE A 144 23.68 13.65 10.40
C ILE A 144 22.75 13.73 9.18
N LEU A 145 22.13 14.89 8.92
CA LEU A 145 21.21 15.04 7.80
C LEU A 145 21.95 14.86 6.47
N GLU A 146 23.13 15.47 6.34
CA GLU A 146 23.99 15.31 5.17
C GLU A 146 24.52 13.87 5.04
N ALA A 147 24.85 13.22 6.17
CA ALA A 147 25.23 11.81 6.16
C ALA A 147 24.09 10.89 5.66
N ILE A 148 22.85 11.16 6.08
CA ILE A 148 21.66 10.41 5.65
C ILE A 148 21.39 10.67 4.16
N LYS A 149 21.41 11.93 3.71
CA LYS A 149 21.23 12.27 2.29
C LYS A 149 22.27 11.59 1.40
N ALA A 150 23.54 11.62 1.80
CA ALA A 150 24.62 11.07 1.00
C ALA A 150 24.70 9.53 1.04
N GLN A 151 24.25 8.89 2.11
CA GLN A 151 24.46 7.47 2.36
C GLN A 151 23.19 6.74 2.83
N LEU A 152 22.01 7.20 2.37
CA LEU A 152 20.71 6.66 2.78
C LEU A 152 20.64 5.12 2.81
N PRO A 153 21.11 4.38 1.78
CA PRO A 153 21.01 2.92 1.78
C PRO A 153 21.80 2.23 2.90
N LYS A 154 22.78 2.92 3.51
CA LYS A 154 23.56 2.38 4.65
C LYS A 154 22.75 2.35 5.95
N PHE A 155 21.66 3.12 6.04
CA PHE A 155 20.75 3.14 7.19
C PHE A 155 19.67 2.04 7.07
N SER A 156 20.08 0.84 6.63
CA SER A 156 19.19 -0.30 6.42
C SER A 156 19.31 -1.35 7.51
N ASP A 157 18.17 -1.81 8.02
CA ASP A 157 18.13 -2.94 8.96
C ASP A 157 18.31 -4.30 8.25
N SER A 158 18.35 -4.34 6.91
CA SER A 158 18.39 -5.60 6.15
C SER A 158 19.54 -6.52 6.53
N THR A 159 20.73 -5.96 6.78
CA THR A 159 21.91 -6.77 7.17
C THR A 159 21.69 -7.42 8.54
N VAL A 160 21.02 -6.72 9.45
CA VAL A 160 20.67 -7.21 10.79
C VAL A 160 19.61 -8.30 10.68
N GLU A 161 18.57 -8.09 9.88
CA GLU A 161 17.51 -9.09 9.64
C GLU A 161 18.04 -10.37 8.97
N ILE A 162 18.97 -10.23 8.01
CA ILE A 162 19.64 -11.38 7.38
C ILE A 162 20.47 -12.13 8.41
N PHE A 163 21.25 -11.43 9.24
CA PHE A 163 22.03 -12.04 10.30
C PHE A 163 21.15 -12.82 11.28
N HIS A 164 20.05 -12.23 11.75
CA HIS A 164 19.10 -12.91 12.64
C HIS A 164 18.44 -14.11 11.96
N SER A 165 18.19 -14.04 10.66
CA SER A 165 17.61 -15.15 9.90
C SER A 165 18.59 -16.34 9.80
N PHE A 166 19.87 -16.08 9.56
CA PHE A 166 20.89 -17.14 9.63
C PHE A 166 21.02 -17.73 11.02
N LEU A 167 21.10 -16.87 12.05
CA LEU A 167 21.22 -17.33 13.43
C LEU A 167 20.04 -18.25 13.78
N ARG A 168 18.80 -17.84 13.46
CA ARG A 168 17.61 -18.66 13.68
C ARG A 168 17.67 -20.02 12.98
N ARG A 169 18.15 -20.09 11.73
CA ARG A 169 18.29 -21.36 10.99
C ARG A 169 19.36 -22.27 11.60
N SER A 170 20.43 -21.69 12.12
CA SER A 170 21.54 -22.43 12.74
C SER A 170 21.27 -22.83 14.19
N THR A 171 20.11 -22.46 14.76
CA THR A 171 19.76 -22.73 16.16
C THR A 171 18.41 -23.44 16.25
N GLN A 172 18.23 -24.27 17.28
CA GLN A 172 16.98 -24.95 17.62
C GLN A 172 16.46 -24.49 18.98
N LYS A 173 15.21 -24.84 19.32
CA LYS A 173 14.57 -24.42 20.59
C LYS A 173 15.37 -24.75 21.85
N HIS A 174 16.19 -25.81 21.81
CA HIS A 174 17.00 -26.28 22.94
C HIS A 174 18.50 -25.98 22.79
N THR A 175 18.89 -25.15 21.80
CA THR A 175 20.29 -24.75 21.64
C THR A 175 20.72 -23.90 22.83
N GLU A 176 21.84 -24.28 23.46
CA GLU A 176 22.35 -23.60 24.64
C GLU A 176 22.87 -22.19 24.32
N ALA A 177 22.83 -21.29 25.31
CA ALA A 177 23.26 -19.90 25.12
C ALA A 177 24.69 -19.78 24.56
N GLN A 178 25.62 -20.63 25.02
CA GLN A 178 26.99 -20.61 24.53
C GLN A 178 27.10 -21.05 23.07
N GLN A 179 26.27 -22.00 22.64
CA GLN A 179 26.21 -22.44 21.24
C GLN A 179 25.66 -21.32 20.35
N ILE A 180 24.60 -20.62 20.79
CA ILE A 180 24.05 -19.45 20.07
C ILE A 180 25.12 -18.36 19.92
N ILE A 181 25.87 -18.05 20.99
CA ILE A 181 26.97 -17.07 20.96
C ILE A 181 28.04 -17.51 19.94
N ASN A 182 28.42 -18.78 19.95
CA ASN A 182 29.42 -19.32 19.03
C ASN A 182 28.95 -19.23 17.56
N TYR A 183 27.69 -19.57 17.27
CA TYR A 183 27.11 -19.37 15.94
C TYR A 183 27.09 -17.90 15.52
N GLY A 184 26.70 -16.99 16.43
CA GLY A 184 26.70 -15.55 16.15
C GLY A 184 28.10 -15.03 15.81
N ARG A 185 29.13 -15.48 16.55
CA ARG A 185 30.53 -15.14 16.27
C ARG A 185 30.98 -15.67 14.91
N TYR A 186 30.65 -16.92 14.59
CA TYR A 186 30.96 -17.54 13.30
C TYR A 186 30.30 -16.77 12.13
N LEU A 187 29.00 -16.47 12.22
CA LEU A 187 28.29 -15.70 11.20
C LEU A 187 28.87 -14.28 11.03
N ASN A 188 29.27 -13.63 12.13
CA ASN A 188 29.89 -12.31 12.06
C ASN A 188 31.29 -12.37 11.42
N GLN A 189 32.04 -13.45 11.66
CA GLN A 189 33.32 -13.69 11.00
C GLN A 189 33.14 -13.90 9.50
N LEU A 190 32.11 -14.66 9.08
CA LEU A 190 31.80 -14.84 7.65
C LEU A 190 31.52 -13.50 6.95
N ARG A 191 30.91 -12.52 7.63
CA ARG A 191 30.68 -11.17 7.07
C ARG A 191 31.97 -10.44 6.68
N LEU A 192 33.10 -10.77 7.33
CA LEU A 192 34.40 -10.19 7.06
C LEU A 192 35.14 -10.90 5.90
N ASP A 193 34.67 -12.07 5.51
CA ASP A 193 35.12 -12.78 4.32
C ASP A 193 34.27 -12.34 3.11
N GLY A 194 34.91 -11.58 2.21
CA GLY A 194 34.23 -10.92 1.09
C GLY A 194 33.50 -11.87 0.14
N ASN A 195 33.92 -13.14 0.07
CA ASN A 195 33.30 -14.16 -0.77
C ASN A 195 32.40 -15.09 0.07
N GLY A 196 32.83 -15.48 1.28
CA GLY A 196 32.15 -16.48 2.10
C GLY A 196 30.72 -16.13 2.53
N PHE A 197 30.42 -14.87 2.88
CA PHE A 197 29.05 -14.49 3.29
C PHE A 197 28.08 -14.44 2.10
N ARG A 198 28.53 -13.88 0.97
CA ARG A 198 27.70 -13.68 -0.22
C ARG A 198 27.48 -14.99 -0.99
N GLU A 199 28.50 -15.83 -1.08
CA GLU A 199 28.39 -17.16 -1.69
C GLU A 199 27.52 -18.10 -0.84
N ASN A 200 27.70 -18.13 0.49
CA ASN A 200 26.78 -18.88 1.34
C ASN A 200 25.35 -18.35 1.21
N PHE A 201 25.14 -17.03 1.20
CA PHE A 201 23.81 -16.45 1.02
C PHE A 201 23.17 -16.85 -0.33
N ALA A 202 23.92 -16.83 -1.42
CA ALA A 202 23.42 -17.18 -2.75
C ALA A 202 23.19 -18.69 -2.93
N HIS A 203 24.07 -19.54 -2.38
CA HIS A 203 24.05 -20.98 -2.63
C HIS A 203 23.26 -21.81 -1.60
N THR A 204 23.14 -21.36 -0.35
CA THR A 204 22.36 -22.09 0.69
C THR A 204 20.94 -21.55 0.89
N SER A 205 20.58 -20.44 0.25
CA SER A 205 19.22 -19.91 0.34
C SER A 205 18.36 -20.49 -0.77
N MET A 206 17.38 -21.33 -0.42
CA MET A 206 16.27 -21.75 -1.30
C MET A 206 15.50 -20.57 -1.96
N TRP A 207 15.74 -19.34 -1.50
CA TRP A 207 15.18 -18.06 -1.92
C TRP A 207 15.85 -17.50 -3.17
N ALA A 208 17.05 -17.99 -3.51
CA ALA A 208 17.81 -17.58 -4.71
C ALA A 208 17.28 -18.27 -5.98
N ALA A 209 16.61 -19.42 -5.84
CA ALA A 209 15.82 -20.03 -6.90
C ALA A 209 14.40 -19.45 -6.79
N TYR A 210 14.14 -18.35 -7.49
CA TYR A 210 12.77 -17.85 -7.59
C TYR A 210 11.93 -18.88 -8.35
N GLU A 211 10.85 -19.35 -7.75
CA GLU A 211 10.05 -20.49 -8.23
C GLU A 211 9.42 -20.25 -9.62
N TYR A 212 9.28 -18.99 -10.01
CA TYR A 212 8.71 -18.57 -11.28
C TYR A 212 9.81 -18.10 -12.24
N SER A 213 9.82 -18.64 -13.45
CA SER A 213 10.64 -18.06 -14.52
C SER A 213 10.08 -16.70 -14.95
N ALA A 214 10.87 -15.90 -15.66
CA ALA A 214 10.38 -14.66 -16.28
C ALA A 214 9.17 -14.90 -17.21
N ARG A 215 9.12 -16.07 -17.88
CA ARG A 215 7.98 -16.48 -18.70
C ARG A 215 6.74 -16.72 -17.84
N ASP A 216 6.88 -17.38 -16.70
CA ASP A 216 5.77 -17.61 -15.79
C ASP A 216 5.21 -16.29 -15.25
N ILE A 217 6.08 -15.36 -14.86
CA ILE A 217 5.66 -14.01 -14.42
C ILE A 217 4.92 -13.27 -15.53
N SER A 218 5.39 -13.34 -16.78
CA SER A 218 4.69 -12.74 -17.92
C SER A 218 3.29 -13.35 -18.10
N HIS A 219 3.16 -14.68 -18.05
CA HIS A 219 1.87 -15.36 -18.15
C HIS A 219 0.92 -15.01 -16.99
N LEU A 220 1.42 -14.96 -15.76
CA LEU A 220 0.65 -14.53 -14.59
C LEU A 220 0.17 -13.08 -14.73
N THR A 221 1.04 -12.20 -15.23
CA THR A 221 0.72 -10.80 -15.50
C THR A 221 -0.42 -10.68 -16.50
N LYS A 222 -0.37 -11.42 -17.61
CA LYS A 222 -1.46 -11.44 -18.60
C LYS A 222 -2.78 -11.95 -18.03
N LYS A 223 -2.76 -13.01 -17.21
CA LYS A 223 -3.96 -13.46 -16.49
C LYS A 223 -4.51 -12.41 -15.53
N CYS A 224 -3.62 -11.76 -14.78
CA CYS A 224 -4.00 -10.68 -13.87
C CYS A 224 -4.63 -9.52 -14.64
N ALA A 225 -4.10 -9.16 -15.81
CA ALA A 225 -4.67 -8.14 -16.67
C ALA A 225 -6.09 -8.50 -17.15
N CYS A 226 -6.36 -9.75 -17.53
CA CYS A 226 -7.71 -10.22 -17.83
C CYS A 226 -8.67 -10.07 -16.63
N PHE A 227 -8.22 -10.42 -15.42
CA PHE A 227 -9.00 -10.23 -14.19
C PHE A 227 -9.33 -8.76 -13.93
N LEU A 228 -8.33 -7.87 -14.04
CA LEU A 228 -8.53 -6.43 -13.86
C LEU A 228 -9.50 -5.85 -14.91
N LEU A 229 -9.39 -6.25 -16.18
CA LEU A 229 -10.33 -5.86 -17.23
C LEU A 229 -11.76 -6.32 -16.92
N GLN A 230 -11.92 -7.51 -16.33
CA GLN A 230 -13.23 -7.98 -15.88
C GLN A 230 -13.81 -7.09 -14.77
N CYS A 231 -13.01 -6.72 -13.76
CA CYS A 231 -13.43 -5.78 -12.72
C CYS A 231 -13.84 -4.42 -13.33
N PHE A 232 -13.02 -3.85 -14.21
CA PHE A 232 -13.35 -2.57 -14.86
C PHE A 232 -14.57 -2.67 -15.77
N LEU A 233 -14.78 -3.80 -16.44
CA LEU A 233 -15.99 -4.00 -17.25
C LEU A 233 -17.25 -4.03 -16.39
N GLU A 234 -17.22 -4.75 -15.26
CA GLU A 234 -18.33 -4.79 -14.31
C GLU A 234 -18.67 -3.37 -13.81
N ILE A 235 -17.65 -2.54 -13.50
CA ILE A 235 -17.84 -1.14 -13.11
C ILE A 235 -18.44 -0.32 -14.27
N TYR A 236 -17.89 -0.45 -15.48
CA TYR A 236 -18.33 0.30 -16.65
C TYR A 236 -19.81 0.05 -16.96
N VAL A 237 -20.25 -1.21 -16.95
CA VAL A 237 -21.65 -1.58 -17.16
C VAL A 237 -22.55 -0.97 -16.08
N CYS A 238 -22.15 -1.02 -14.81
CA CYS A 238 -22.91 -0.42 -13.71
C CYS A 238 -23.07 1.10 -13.87
N VAL A 239 -21.99 1.79 -14.22
CA VAL A 239 -21.96 3.25 -14.34
C VAL A 239 -22.74 3.74 -15.56
N PHE A 240 -22.46 3.17 -16.74
CA PHE A 240 -22.93 3.73 -18.02
C PHE A 240 -24.18 3.05 -18.56
N HIS A 241 -24.40 1.76 -18.28
CA HIS A 241 -25.57 1.03 -18.81
C HIS A 241 -26.70 0.97 -17.78
N SER A 242 -26.39 0.63 -16.53
CA SER A 242 -27.39 0.52 -15.46
C SER A 242 -27.71 1.86 -14.77
N LYS A 243 -26.83 2.87 -14.91
CA LYS A 243 -26.89 4.16 -14.19
C LYS A 243 -27.03 4.02 -12.67
N THR A 244 -26.49 2.94 -12.11
CA THR A 244 -26.53 2.69 -10.67
C THR A 244 -25.31 3.36 -10.06
N LEU A 245 -25.51 4.47 -9.34
CA LEU A 245 -24.47 5.08 -8.53
C LEU A 245 -24.23 4.26 -7.26
N LEU A 246 -23.03 4.37 -6.69
CA LEU A 246 -22.68 3.71 -5.42
C LEU A 246 -23.68 4.00 -4.30
N THR A 247 -24.16 2.92 -3.68
CA THR A 247 -25.06 2.98 -2.53
C THR A 247 -24.26 3.08 -1.24
N PHE A 248 -24.43 4.19 -0.53
CA PHE A 248 -23.91 4.35 0.83
C PHE A 248 -24.89 3.70 1.81
N SER A 249 -24.39 2.74 2.59
CA SER A 249 -25.16 2.05 3.62
C SER A 249 -24.71 2.54 5.00
N GLN A 250 -25.66 2.81 5.90
CA GLN A 250 -25.30 3.03 7.30
C GLN A 250 -25.20 1.69 8.02
N SER A 251 -23.99 1.32 8.45
CA SER A 251 -23.79 0.16 9.30
C SER A 251 -23.86 0.57 10.77
N LEU A 252 -24.58 -0.21 11.59
CA LEU A 252 -24.57 -0.09 13.05
C LEU A 252 -23.41 -0.94 13.57
N SER A 253 -22.29 -0.31 13.95
CA SER A 253 -21.25 -1.03 14.68
C SER A 253 -21.71 -1.24 16.12
N ASP A 254 -22.11 -2.46 16.47
CA ASP A 254 -22.26 -2.85 17.87
C ASP A 254 -20.88 -2.98 18.50
N SER A 255 -20.44 -1.92 19.19
CA SER A 255 -19.25 -2.01 20.02
C SER A 255 -19.55 -2.97 21.18
N SER A 256 -19.18 -4.24 21.05
CA SER A 256 -19.18 -5.21 22.14
C SER A 256 -18.06 -4.87 23.15
N SER A 257 -18.18 -3.74 23.82
CA SER A 257 -17.46 -3.47 25.05
C SER A 257 -18.32 -2.55 25.90
N LYS A 258 -18.65 -3.00 27.11
CA LYS A 258 -19.35 -2.25 28.14
C LYS A 258 -18.49 -1.04 28.58
N LYS A 259 -18.44 0.02 27.78
CA LYS A 259 -18.03 1.36 28.19
C LYS A 259 -18.89 2.36 27.41
N LYS A 260 -19.69 3.13 28.15
CA LYS A 260 -20.48 4.26 27.62
C LYS A 260 -19.56 5.18 26.80
N GLY A 261 -19.63 5.06 25.49
CA GLY A 261 -18.96 5.89 24.50
C GLY A 261 -19.87 5.99 23.27
N LYS A 262 -19.99 7.18 22.69
CA LYS A 262 -20.86 7.48 21.54
C LYS A 262 -20.78 6.38 20.46
N LYS A 263 -21.95 5.89 20.02
CA LYS A 263 -22.08 5.06 18.81
C LYS A 263 -21.41 5.81 17.65
N LYS A 264 -20.38 5.21 17.05
CA LYS A 264 -19.75 5.74 15.84
C LYS A 264 -20.49 5.10 14.67
N TYR A 265 -21.20 5.91 13.90
CA TYR A 265 -21.80 5.45 12.66
C TYR A 265 -20.67 5.39 11.63
N ASP A 266 -20.21 4.19 11.30
CA ASP A 266 -19.27 4.00 10.21
C ASP A 266 -20.11 3.71 8.95
N GLU A 267 -20.09 4.65 8.00
CA GLU A 267 -20.68 4.44 6.68
C GLU A 267 -19.91 3.32 5.97
N SER A 268 -20.67 2.35 5.46
CA SER A 268 -20.12 1.29 4.62
C SER A 268 -20.59 1.42 3.18
N ILE A 269 -19.76 0.89 2.28
CA ILE A 269 -19.90 0.99 0.82
C ILE A 269 -19.68 -0.41 0.26
N SER A 270 -20.33 -0.72 -0.86
CA SER A 270 -20.09 -1.93 -1.62
C SER A 270 -19.18 -1.64 -2.81
N LEU A 271 -18.01 -2.26 -2.86
CA LEU A 271 -17.12 -2.31 -4.03
C LEU A 271 -17.29 -3.70 -4.68
N THR A 272 -18.39 -3.87 -5.39
CA THR A 272 -18.88 -5.16 -5.87
C THR A 272 -17.96 -5.79 -6.92
N ALA A 273 -17.49 -5.01 -7.88
CA ALA A 273 -16.56 -5.47 -8.92
C ALA A 273 -15.19 -5.85 -8.33
N MET A 274 -14.78 -5.18 -7.25
CA MET A 274 -13.61 -5.56 -6.46
C MET A 274 -13.86 -6.77 -5.53
N LYS A 275 -15.06 -7.35 -5.54
CA LYS A 275 -15.50 -8.46 -4.67
C LYS A 275 -15.43 -8.11 -3.18
N MET A 276 -15.74 -6.85 -2.85
CA MET A 276 -15.67 -6.28 -1.51
C MET A 276 -17.00 -5.59 -1.14
N PRO A 277 -18.03 -6.36 -0.73
CA PRO A 277 -19.41 -5.86 -0.59
C PRO A 277 -19.68 -4.99 0.65
N ASP A 278 -18.82 -5.06 1.67
CA ASP A 278 -18.95 -4.27 2.89
C ASP A 278 -17.58 -3.71 3.28
N VAL A 279 -17.32 -2.48 2.85
CA VAL A 279 -16.06 -1.77 3.13
C VAL A 279 -16.31 -0.41 3.74
N GLN A 280 -15.36 0.02 4.57
CA GLN A 280 -15.37 1.37 5.12
C GLN A 280 -14.84 2.39 4.11
N LEU A 281 -15.21 3.66 4.30
CA LEU A 281 -14.75 4.82 3.51
C LEU A 281 -13.22 4.94 3.36
N CYS A 282 -12.42 4.33 4.26
CA CYS A 282 -10.97 4.35 4.16
C CYS A 282 -10.41 3.66 2.91
N HIS A 283 -11.19 2.76 2.29
CA HIS A 283 -10.85 2.09 1.01
C HIS A 283 -11.03 3.01 -0.20
N LEU A 284 -11.86 4.05 -0.08
CA LEU A 284 -11.97 5.09 -1.10
C LEU A 284 -10.81 6.08 -0.99
N PRO A 285 -10.49 6.80 -2.08
CA PRO A 285 -9.44 7.80 -2.08
C PRO A 285 -9.60 8.87 -0.98
N LEU A 286 -8.49 9.51 -0.60
CA LEU A 286 -8.40 10.34 0.61
C LEU A 286 -9.54 11.36 0.76
N GLY A 287 -10.03 11.95 -0.33
CA GLY A 287 -11.08 12.97 -0.28
C GLY A 287 -12.37 12.50 0.39
N PHE A 288 -12.72 11.22 0.26
CA PHE A 288 -13.92 10.62 0.89
C PHE A 288 -13.83 10.54 2.42
N ASN A 289 -12.62 10.69 2.98
CA ASN A 289 -12.36 10.71 4.42
C ASN A 289 -12.21 12.14 4.97
N THR A 290 -12.46 13.16 4.15
CA THR A 290 -12.43 14.57 4.56
C THR A 290 -13.81 15.07 4.97
N SER A 291 -13.88 16.27 5.54
CA SER A 291 -15.14 16.94 5.86
C SER A 291 -16.00 17.26 4.63
N CYS A 292 -15.40 17.33 3.43
CA CYS A 292 -16.10 17.57 2.18
C CYS A 292 -15.88 16.40 1.23
N LYS A 293 -16.82 15.45 1.19
CA LYS A 293 -16.71 14.26 0.33
C LYS A 293 -16.75 14.65 -1.16
N PRO A 294 -16.01 13.93 -2.03
CA PRO A 294 -16.17 14.01 -3.47
C PRO A 294 -17.63 13.76 -3.89
N ASP A 295 -18.10 14.55 -4.84
CA ASP A 295 -19.46 14.66 -5.33
C ASP A 295 -19.37 14.59 -6.87
N PRO A 296 -19.98 13.57 -7.48
CA PRO A 296 -19.99 13.40 -8.93
C PRO A 296 -20.47 14.65 -9.69
N PHE A 297 -21.41 15.40 -9.13
CA PHE A 297 -22.03 16.55 -9.78
C PHE A 297 -21.26 17.86 -9.56
N ARG A 298 -20.26 17.87 -8.69
CA ARG A 298 -19.46 19.05 -8.41
C ARG A 298 -18.26 19.17 -9.35
N TYR A 299 -18.20 20.26 -10.09
CA TYR A 299 -17.13 20.52 -11.07
C TYR A 299 -15.87 21.18 -10.48
N CYS A 300 -16.03 21.97 -9.42
CA CYS A 300 -14.90 22.59 -8.73
C CYS A 300 -15.09 22.68 -7.21
N TYR A 301 -14.05 22.33 -6.47
CA TYR A 301 -13.96 22.35 -5.01
C TYR A 301 -13.32 23.62 -4.45
N SER A 302 -12.89 24.55 -5.29
CA SER A 302 -12.41 25.86 -4.83
C SER A 302 -13.57 26.68 -4.27
N SER A 303 -13.40 27.24 -3.07
CA SER A 303 -14.38 28.11 -2.43
C SER A 303 -14.60 29.41 -3.20
N ASN A 304 -13.58 29.88 -3.92
CA ASN A 304 -13.58 31.14 -4.66
C ASN A 304 -13.63 30.89 -6.17
N CYS A 305 -14.29 29.80 -6.60
CA CYS A 305 -14.45 29.50 -8.01
C CYS A 305 -15.37 30.53 -8.67
N LEU A 306 -14.80 31.41 -9.49
CA LEU A 306 -15.54 32.42 -10.26
C LEU A 306 -15.84 31.98 -11.70
N VAL A 307 -15.44 30.76 -12.08
CA VAL A 307 -15.67 30.19 -13.40
C VAL A 307 -17.13 29.76 -13.50
N PHE A 308 -18.01 30.74 -13.75
CA PHE A 308 -19.38 30.53 -14.19
C PHE A 308 -19.42 30.73 -15.70
N PHE A 309 -19.61 29.64 -16.45
CA PHE A 309 -19.99 29.64 -17.87
C PHE A 309 -19.17 30.61 -18.76
N SER A 310 -17.85 30.46 -18.82
CA SER A 310 -17.02 31.14 -19.82
C SER A 310 -17.10 30.47 -21.19
N ASN A 311 -17.04 31.26 -22.27
CA ASN A 311 -17.04 30.76 -23.66
C ASN A 311 -15.84 29.83 -23.97
N ASN A 312 -14.79 29.88 -23.16
CA ASN A 312 -13.72 28.87 -23.10
C ASN A 312 -13.72 28.26 -21.70
N PRO A 313 -14.10 26.98 -21.53
CA PRO A 313 -14.09 26.33 -20.22
C PRO A 313 -12.65 26.09 -19.77
N ASP A 314 -12.31 26.53 -18.55
CA ASP A 314 -11.05 26.18 -17.90
C ASP A 314 -11.00 24.65 -17.67
N PRO A 315 -9.96 23.92 -18.12
CA PRO A 315 -9.89 22.49 -17.96
C PRO A 315 -10.10 22.03 -16.51
N ILE A 316 -10.87 20.97 -16.34
CA ILE A 316 -11.11 20.37 -15.01
C ILE A 316 -10.09 19.28 -14.78
N ARG A 317 -9.42 19.35 -13.62
CA ARG A 317 -8.51 18.34 -13.11
C ARG A 317 -9.20 17.57 -11.98
N ILE A 318 -9.17 16.24 -12.08
CA ILE A 318 -9.49 15.34 -10.96
C ILE A 318 -8.17 15.00 -10.26
N LEU A 319 -8.08 15.27 -8.96
CA LEU A 319 -6.92 14.92 -8.16
C LEU A 319 -6.98 13.45 -7.72
N ALA A 320 -5.86 12.87 -7.29
CA ALA A 320 -5.82 11.51 -6.73
C ALA A 320 -6.74 11.32 -5.51
N CYS A 321 -7.05 12.40 -4.77
CA CYS A 321 -8.04 12.37 -3.69
C CYS A 321 -9.50 12.46 -4.16
N CYS A 322 -9.72 12.48 -5.48
CA CYS A 322 -11.02 12.60 -6.17
C CYS A 322 -11.73 13.95 -6.05
N HIS A 323 -11.11 14.94 -5.41
CA HIS A 323 -11.58 16.32 -5.51
C HIS A 323 -11.26 16.90 -6.88
N THR A 324 -12.19 17.67 -7.42
CA THR A 324 -12.08 18.30 -8.73
C THR A 324 -11.82 19.79 -8.64
N TYR A 325 -10.97 20.31 -9.51
CA TYR A 325 -10.71 21.74 -9.58
C TYR A 325 -10.58 22.15 -11.04
N HIS A 326 -11.03 23.35 -11.38
CA HIS A 326 -10.52 24.00 -12.59
C HIS A 326 -9.00 24.20 -12.44
N GLU A 327 -8.25 24.13 -13.53
CA GLU A 327 -6.79 24.22 -13.52
C GLU A 327 -6.33 25.55 -12.89
N SER A 328 -6.99 26.67 -13.20
CA SER A 328 -6.70 27.95 -12.55
C SER A 328 -6.99 27.94 -11.05
N CYS A 329 -8.10 27.32 -10.64
CA CYS A 329 -8.50 27.19 -9.25
C CYS A 329 -7.50 26.34 -8.45
N TYR A 330 -6.96 25.28 -9.05
CA TYR A 330 -5.95 24.43 -8.43
C TYR A 330 -4.60 25.15 -8.29
N ARG A 331 -4.21 25.98 -9.27
CA ARG A 331 -3.04 26.85 -9.14
C ARG A 331 -3.23 27.89 -8.05
N ASN A 332 -4.41 28.51 -7.96
CA ASN A 332 -4.73 29.49 -6.93
C ASN A 332 -4.76 28.88 -5.52
N SER A 333 -5.03 27.57 -5.38
CA SER A 333 -4.90 26.87 -4.10
C SER A 333 -3.46 26.44 -3.78
N GLY A 334 -2.47 26.86 -4.57
CA GLY A 334 -1.06 26.50 -4.39
C GLY A 334 -0.79 25.03 -4.70
N LEU A 335 -1.51 24.46 -5.67
CA LEU A 335 -1.44 23.04 -6.08
C LEU A 335 -1.79 22.07 -4.95
N LYS A 336 -2.67 22.49 -4.04
CA LYS A 336 -3.10 21.69 -2.88
C LYS A 336 -4.61 21.47 -2.91
N CYS A 337 -5.02 20.28 -2.51
CA CYS A 337 -6.40 20.05 -2.09
C CYS A 337 -6.56 20.54 -0.65
N LEU A 338 -7.27 21.64 -0.45
CA LEU A 338 -7.41 22.26 0.88
C LEU A 338 -8.19 21.37 1.87
N TYR A 339 -9.15 20.59 1.38
CA TYR A 339 -9.91 19.64 2.22
C TYR A 339 -9.03 18.49 2.72
N CYS A 340 -8.20 17.92 1.84
CA CYS A 340 -7.26 16.88 2.23
C CYS A 340 -6.16 17.44 3.15
N LEU A 341 -5.65 18.63 2.86
CA LEU A 341 -4.65 19.29 3.69
C LEU A 341 -5.15 19.45 5.14
N ALA A 342 -6.35 20.00 5.33
CA ALA A 342 -6.94 20.16 6.65
C ALA A 342 -7.11 18.81 7.36
N SER A 343 -7.64 17.79 6.67
CA SER A 343 -7.82 16.45 7.23
C SER A 343 -6.49 15.80 7.66
N LEU A 344 -5.44 15.97 6.85
CA LEU A 344 -4.11 15.46 7.17
C LEU A 344 -3.48 16.22 8.34
N GLN A 345 -3.63 17.55 8.41
CA GLN A 345 -3.18 18.36 9.54
C GLN A 345 -3.81 17.89 10.86
N ASP A 346 -5.14 17.72 10.88
CA ASP A 346 -5.87 17.17 12.02
C ASP A 346 -5.37 15.76 12.40
N GLY A 347 -5.05 14.94 11.40
CA GLY A 347 -4.48 13.60 11.57
C GLY A 347 -3.09 13.62 12.20
N VAL A 348 -2.21 14.55 11.78
CA VAL A 348 -0.89 14.76 12.37
C VAL A 348 -1.05 15.20 13.83
N ASP A 349 -1.83 16.25 14.09
CA ASP A 349 -2.03 16.80 15.43
C ASP A 349 -2.55 15.74 16.40
N ARG A 350 -3.55 14.97 15.99
CA ARG A 350 -4.11 13.87 16.80
C ARG A 350 -3.05 12.83 17.16
N HIS A 351 -2.22 12.42 16.19
CA HIS A 351 -1.19 11.42 16.43
C HIS A 351 -0.03 11.93 17.27
N VAL A 352 0.38 13.19 17.06
CA VAL A 352 1.41 13.87 17.84
C VAL A 352 0.94 14.02 19.29
N GLN A 353 -0.27 14.52 19.53
CA GLN A 353 -0.81 14.63 20.90
C GLN A 353 -0.88 13.27 21.58
N SER A 354 -1.37 12.24 20.88
CA SER A 354 -1.39 10.88 21.39
C SER A 354 0.00 10.29 21.66
N LEU A 355 1.04 10.74 20.94
CA LEU A 355 2.43 10.36 21.20
C LEU A 355 2.96 11.08 22.45
N LEU A 356 2.77 12.39 22.54
CA LEU A 356 3.19 13.22 23.69
C LEU A 356 2.57 12.73 25.00
N GLU A 357 1.28 12.39 25.01
CA GLU A 357 0.62 11.80 26.19
C GLU A 357 1.27 10.48 26.62
N ARG A 358 1.63 9.62 25.66
CA ARG A 358 2.30 8.34 25.97
C ARG A 358 3.70 8.56 26.53
N LEU A 359 4.45 9.51 25.98
CA LEU A 359 5.78 9.88 26.48
C LEU A 359 5.71 10.48 27.90
N LYS A 360 4.67 11.27 28.20
CA LYS A 360 4.41 11.78 29.56
C LYS A 360 4.06 10.65 30.54
N LYS A 361 3.31 9.63 30.10
CA LYS A 361 2.91 8.47 30.91
C LYS A 361 4.03 7.44 31.11
N SER A 362 4.90 7.22 30.12
CA SER A 362 6.01 6.25 30.19
C SER A 362 7.08 6.63 31.22
N LYS A 363 7.19 7.92 31.58
CA LYS A 363 7.97 8.39 32.74
C LYS A 363 7.48 7.82 34.08
N LYS A 364 6.30 7.16 34.15
CA LYS A 364 5.71 6.63 35.39
C LYS A 364 5.59 5.11 35.51
N LYS A 365 5.85 4.31 34.46
CA LYS A 365 5.83 2.82 34.55
C LYS A 365 6.78 2.16 33.54
N LYS A 366 7.72 1.34 34.02
CA LYS A 366 8.45 0.33 33.23
C LYS A 366 7.77 -1.03 33.44
N THR A 367 7.25 -1.66 32.39
CA THR A 367 6.97 -3.11 32.40
C THR A 367 7.08 -3.70 31.00
N LYS A 368 7.67 -4.90 30.94
CA LYS A 368 8.10 -5.66 29.75
C LYS A 368 6.94 -6.01 28.81
N LYS A 369 7.20 -6.02 27.49
CA LYS A 369 6.34 -6.63 26.46
C LYS A 369 6.77 -8.08 26.22
N GLN A 370 5.80 -8.97 26.09
CA GLN A 370 5.97 -10.32 25.54
C GLN A 370 6.05 -10.24 24.01
N GLU A 371 6.95 -11.02 23.44
CA GLU A 371 7.05 -11.29 22.00
C GLU A 371 6.05 -12.37 21.62
N ASN A 372 5.26 -12.12 20.57
CA ASN A 372 4.42 -13.14 19.96
C ASN A 372 5.26 -13.99 19.01
N THR A 373 5.25 -15.30 19.23
CA THR A 373 5.79 -16.32 18.34
C THR A 373 5.01 -16.34 17.03
N ILE A 374 5.72 -16.13 15.92
CA ILE A 374 5.22 -16.38 14.56
C ILE A 374 5.39 -17.88 14.31
N SER A 375 4.28 -18.60 14.09
CA SER A 375 4.32 -19.96 13.54
C SER A 375 4.62 -19.87 12.04
N CYS A 376 5.61 -20.64 11.61
CA CYS A 376 5.91 -20.90 10.22
C CYS A 376 5.08 -22.12 9.78
N ASP A 377 4.24 -21.95 8.76
CA ASP A 377 3.57 -23.04 8.06
C ASP A 377 4.28 -23.35 6.75
N ASP A 378 4.48 -24.64 6.51
CA ASP A 378 5.10 -25.27 5.35
C ASP A 378 4.04 -25.53 4.26
N ASP A 379 3.45 -24.48 3.69
CA ASP A 379 2.80 -24.59 2.37
C ASP A 379 3.79 -24.13 1.30
N ASP A 380 4.49 -25.10 0.72
CA ASP A 380 5.43 -24.92 -0.40
C ASP A 380 4.80 -25.31 -1.76
N GLU A 381 3.46 -25.41 -1.81
CA GLU A 381 2.79 -25.80 -3.05
C GLU A 381 2.68 -24.61 -4.03
N TYR A 382 3.47 -24.70 -5.10
CA TYR A 382 3.44 -23.78 -6.23
C TYR A 382 2.37 -24.20 -7.25
N GLY A 383 1.58 -23.25 -7.73
CA GLY A 383 0.55 -23.53 -8.72
C GLY A 383 1.05 -23.49 -10.16
N SER A 384 0.85 -24.58 -10.91
CA SER A 384 1.16 -24.62 -12.36
C SER A 384 0.59 -23.44 -13.14
N VAL A 385 1.41 -22.85 -13.99
CA VAL A 385 1.05 -21.70 -14.84
C VAL A 385 0.63 -22.19 -16.21
N ASN A 386 -0.69 -22.23 -16.43
CA ASN A 386 -1.27 -22.53 -17.74
C ASN A 386 -1.95 -21.26 -18.28
N TYR A 387 -1.42 -20.66 -19.34
CA TYR A 387 -2.00 -19.49 -20.01
C TYR A 387 -2.31 -19.82 -21.48
N ARG A 388 -3.51 -19.44 -21.94
CA ARG A 388 -3.92 -19.59 -23.33
C ARG A 388 -3.41 -18.39 -24.14
N THR A 389 -2.62 -18.65 -25.18
CA THR A 389 -2.17 -17.62 -26.12
C THR A 389 -3.36 -16.81 -26.64
N PHE A 390 -3.22 -15.48 -26.71
CA PHE A 390 -4.23 -14.48 -27.13
C PHE A 390 -5.35 -14.13 -26.13
N ALA A 391 -5.40 -14.73 -24.94
CA ALA A 391 -6.50 -14.45 -23.99
C ALA A 391 -6.59 -12.96 -23.55
N LEU A 392 -5.45 -12.30 -23.37
CA LEU A 392 -5.41 -10.87 -23.04
C LEU A 392 -5.87 -10.00 -24.21
N GLU A 393 -5.40 -10.30 -25.42
CA GLU A 393 -5.77 -9.59 -26.63
C GLU A 393 -7.28 -9.69 -26.91
N GLU A 394 -7.88 -10.86 -26.71
CA GLU A 394 -9.33 -11.08 -26.77
C GLU A 394 -10.08 -10.28 -25.68
N ALA A 395 -9.56 -10.26 -24.44
CA ALA A 395 -10.16 -9.52 -23.34
C ALA A 395 -10.12 -7.99 -23.57
N ILE A 396 -9.00 -7.47 -24.09
CA ILE A 396 -8.85 -6.06 -24.46
C ILE A 396 -9.84 -5.69 -25.57
N TRP A 397 -9.93 -6.54 -26.60
CA TRP A 397 -10.87 -6.32 -27.70
C TRP A 397 -12.31 -6.28 -27.19
N HIS A 398 -12.71 -7.27 -26.38
CA HIS A 398 -14.05 -7.32 -25.80
C HIS A 398 -14.35 -6.10 -24.93
N PHE A 399 -13.40 -5.68 -24.08
CA PHE A 399 -13.55 -4.49 -23.24
C PHE A 399 -13.74 -3.21 -24.07
N ARG A 400 -13.04 -3.06 -25.19
CA ARG A 400 -13.18 -1.91 -26.09
C ARG A 400 -14.53 -1.86 -26.81
N MET A 401 -15.12 -3.03 -27.10
CA MET A 401 -16.36 -3.15 -27.87
C MET A 401 -17.65 -2.91 -27.08
N GLN A 402 -17.61 -2.99 -25.74
CA GLN A 402 -18.74 -2.71 -24.84
C GLN A 402 -19.02 -1.22 -24.75
#